data_AF-A0A3D5VHG5-F1
#
_entry.id   AF-A0A3D5VHG5-F1
#
_cell.length_a   1.000
_cell.length_b   1.000
_cell.length_c   1.000
_cell.angle_alpha   90.00
_cell.angle_beta   90.00
_cell.angle_gamma   90.00
#
_symmetry.space_group_name_H-M   'P 1'
#
loop_
_entity.id
_entity.type
_entity.pdbx_description
1 polymer ?
#
loop_
_entity_poly.entity_id
_entity_poly.type
_entity_poly.pdbx_seq_one_letter_code
_entity_poly.pdbx_strand_id
1 'polypeptide(L)'
;MKKKFLFCSPWPYANGSLHLGHIAGLLPADILARYFRLRGEEVLYVSGSDCHGTPIAVRASQEGRQPGEVASQYHEEFVDNFARLGFSYDCYAATTDASHQEQV
;
A
#
# COMPACT_ATOMS: atom_id res chain seq x y z
N MET A 1 30.07 -0.28 8.88
CA MET A 1 29.25 -0.70 7.73
C MET A 1 27.80 -0.38 8.07
N LYS A 2 27.04 0.26 7.18
CA LYS A 2 25.60 0.51 7.42
C LYS A 2 24.84 -0.82 7.39
N LYS A 3 23.88 -1.00 8.29
CA LYS A 3 22.96 -2.14 8.27
C LYS A 3 21.84 -1.84 7.27
N LYS A 4 21.33 -2.91 6.64
CA LYS A 4 20.20 -2.85 5.71
C LYS A 4 18.94 -3.32 6.43
N PHE A 5 17.90 -2.51 6.39
CA PHE A 5 16.59 -2.81 6.95
C PHE A 5 15.55 -2.82 5.83
N LEU A 6 14.71 -3.86 5.82
CA LEU A 6 13.52 -3.94 5.00
C LEU A 6 12.29 -3.92 5.92
N PHE A 7 11.47 -2.89 5.79
CA PHE A 7 10.16 -2.80 6.41
C PHE A 7 9.09 -3.08 5.37
N CYS A 8 8.15 -3.94 5.71
CA CYS A 8 7.00 -4.26 4.87
C CYS A 8 5.72 -4.02 5.66
N SER A 9 4.74 -3.39 5.02
CA SER A 9 3.39 -3.25 5.58
C SER A 9 2.39 -4.07 4.75
N PRO A 10 1.34 -4.63 5.40
CA PRO A 10 0.28 -5.35 4.69
C PRO A 10 -0.41 -4.43 3.68
N TRP A 11 -0.87 -5.02 2.58
CA TRP A 11 -1.48 -4.27 1.49
C TRP A 11 -2.99 -4.11 1.79
N PRO A 12 -3.53 -2.89 1.94
CA PRO A 12 -4.96 -2.70 2.08
C PRO A 12 -5.70 -3.16 0.82
N TYR A 13 -6.87 -3.78 1.00
CA TYR A 13 -7.77 -4.14 -0.10
C TYR A 13 -8.33 -2.88 -0.76
N ALA A 14 -8.24 -2.81 -2.09
CA ALA A 14 -8.73 -1.70 -2.91
C ALA A 14 -10.24 -1.83 -3.19
N ASN A 15 -11.05 -1.98 -2.13
CA ASN A 15 -12.50 -2.12 -2.20
C ASN A 15 -13.28 -1.04 -1.43
N GLY A 16 -12.58 -0.04 -0.89
CA GLY A 16 -13.14 1.07 -0.12
C GLY A 16 -12.07 2.07 0.32
N SER A 17 -12.47 3.28 0.68
CA SER A 17 -11.56 4.35 1.14
C SER A 17 -10.82 3.97 2.42
N LEU A 18 -9.63 4.55 2.63
CA LEU A 18 -8.86 4.32 3.85
C LEU A 18 -9.58 4.88 5.08
N HIS A 19 -9.58 4.13 6.18
CA HIS A 19 -10.04 4.59 7.48
C HIS A 19 -8.90 4.56 8.53
N LEU A 20 -9.14 5.13 9.71
CA LEU A 20 -8.15 5.22 10.78
C LEU A 20 -7.53 3.88 11.18
N GLY A 21 -8.28 2.77 11.09
CA GLY A 21 -7.73 1.43 11.33
C GLY A 21 -6.55 1.06 10.42
N HIS A 22 -6.60 1.43 9.13
CA HIS A 22 -5.48 1.21 8.22
C HIS A 22 -4.28 2.04 8.65
N ILE A 23 -4.50 3.33 8.96
CA ILE A 23 -3.43 4.22 9.37
C ILE A 23 -2.77 3.72 10.67
N ALA A 24 -3.57 3.32 11.66
CA ALA A 24 -3.08 2.78 12.92
C ALA A 24 -2.23 1.51 12.72
N GLY A 25 -2.59 0.65 11.77
CA GLY A 25 -1.84 -0.57 11.45
C GLY A 25 -0.56 -0.33 10.63
N LEU A 26 -0.56 0.69 9.77
CA LEU A 26 0.55 0.95 8.83
C LEU A 26 1.59 1.91 9.41
N LEU A 27 1.18 2.87 10.24
CA LEU A 27 2.04 3.91 10.81
C LEU A 27 3.27 3.40 11.59
N PRO A 28 3.21 2.30 12.37
CA PRO A 28 4.38 1.82 13.10
C PRO A 28 5.58 1.48 12.20
N ALA A 29 5.34 0.93 11.01
CA ALA A 29 6.40 0.60 10.07
C ALA A 29 7.06 1.86 9.50
N ASP A 30 6.27 2.89 9.19
CA ASP A 30 6.78 4.20 8.76
C ASP A 30 7.66 4.85 9.83
N ILE A 31 7.23 4.81 11.09
CA ILE A 31 7.99 5.34 12.24
C ILE A 31 9.34 4.62 12.35
N LEU A 32 9.35 3.28 12.26
CA LEU A 32 10.59 2.51 12.32
C LEU A 32 11.51 2.81 11.14
N ALA A 33 10.97 2.87 9.92
CA ALA A 33 11.74 3.22 8.73
C ALA A 33 12.43 4.59 8.91
N ARG A 34 11.69 5.59 9.38
CA ARG A 34 12.23 6.94 9.68
C ARG A 34 13.29 6.89 10.78
N TYR A 35 13.06 6.15 11.86
CA TYR A 35 14.03 6.00 12.95
C TYR A 35 15.36 5.42 12.46
N PHE A 36 15.35 4.36 11.66
CA PHE A 36 16.59 3.76 11.16
C PHE A 36 17.26 4.62 10.08
N ARG A 37 16.50 5.34 9.24
CA ARG A 37 17.07 6.36 8.34
C ARG A 37 17.78 7.48 9.10
N LEU A 38 17.18 7.99 10.17
CA LEU A 38 17.79 9.02 11.03
C LEU A 38 19.06 8.54 11.73
N ARG A 39 19.17 7.24 11.99
CA ARG A 39 20.40 6.61 12.50
C ARG A 39 21.50 6.42 11.44
N GLY A 40 21.23 6.79 10.19
CA GLY A 40 22.17 6.67 9.08
C GLY A 40 22.23 5.27 8.46
N GLU A 41 21.29 4.38 8.78
CA GLU A 41 21.20 3.03 8.20
C GLU A 41 20.59 3.06 6.78
N GLU A 42 20.75 1.97 6.04
CA GLU A 42 20.10 1.79 4.74
C GLU A 42 18.72 1.15 4.95
N VAL A 43 17.67 1.78 4.43
CA VAL A 43 16.28 1.38 4.69
C VAL A 43 15.51 1.30 3.37
N LEU A 44 14.77 0.21 3.20
CA LEU A 44 13.65 0.11 2.27
C LEU A 44 12.36 -0.08 3.07
N TYR A 45 11.35 0.73 2.78
CA TYR A 45 10.00 0.60 3.29
C TYR A 45 9.01 0.45 2.15
N VAL A 46 8.38 -0.73 2.07
CA VAL A 46 7.55 -1.10 0.92
C VAL A 46 6.16 -1.57 1.34
N SER A 47 5.18 -1.29 0.49
CA SER A 47 3.81 -1.80 0.61
C SER A 47 3.10 -1.68 -0.75
N GLY A 48 1.77 -1.79 -0.75
CA GLY A 48 0.97 -1.63 -1.96
C GLY A 48 -0.51 -1.79 -1.70
N SER A 49 -1.31 -1.79 -2.76
CA SER A 49 -2.75 -2.04 -2.72
C SER A 49 -3.06 -3.45 -3.22
N ASP A 50 -3.85 -4.20 -2.45
CA ASP A 50 -4.36 -5.48 -2.91
C ASP A 50 -5.59 -5.24 -3.81
N CYS A 51 -5.38 -5.43 -5.11
CA CYS A 51 -6.31 -5.15 -6.18
C CYS A 51 -7.08 -6.38 -6.68
N HIS A 52 -6.98 -7.53 -5.99
CA HIS A 52 -7.69 -8.76 -6.35
C HIS A 52 -8.66 -9.25 -5.24
N GLY A 53 -9.45 -10.27 -5.58
CA GLY A 53 -10.28 -11.02 -4.62
C GLY A 53 -11.76 -10.64 -4.56
N THR A 54 -12.52 -11.47 -3.85
CA THR A 54 -13.98 -11.36 -3.70
C THR A 54 -14.47 -10.00 -3.19
N PRO A 55 -13.81 -9.32 -2.22
CA PRO A 55 -14.29 -8.03 -1.73
C PRO A 55 -14.42 -6.96 -2.82
N ILE A 56 -13.49 -6.94 -3.78
CA ILE A 56 -13.49 -6.00 -4.90
C ILE A 56 -14.60 -6.35 -5.89
N ALA A 57 -14.76 -7.64 -6.21
CA ALA A 57 -15.83 -8.11 -7.10
C ALA A 57 -17.23 -7.80 -6.52
N VAL A 58 -17.42 -7.99 -5.21
CA VAL A 58 -18.67 -7.64 -4.52
C VAL A 58 -18.94 -6.14 -4.59
N ARG A 59 -17.92 -5.31 -4.32
CA ARG A 59 -18.05 -3.85 -4.41
C ARG A 59 -18.37 -3.39 -5.83
N ALA A 60 -17.68 -3.92 -6.82
CA ALA A 60 -17.89 -3.60 -8.23
C ALA A 60 -19.30 -3.98 -8.71
N SER A 61 -19.79 -5.15 -8.28
CA SER A 61 -21.17 -5.58 -8.54
C SER A 61 -22.21 -4.63 -7.91
N GLN A 62 -21.98 -4.17 -6.67
CA GLN A 62 -22.85 -3.20 -6.00
C GLN A 62 -22.87 -1.83 -6.71
N GLU A 63 -21.75 -1.43 -7.33
CA GLU A 63 -21.62 -0.16 -8.05
C GLU A 63 -21.97 -0.24 -9.55
N GLY A 64 -22.21 -1.44 -10.09
CA GLY A 64 -22.42 -1.64 -11.52
C GLY A 64 -21.19 -1.34 -12.38
N ARG A 65 -19.98 -1.57 -11.85
CA ARG A 65 -18.68 -1.27 -12.47
C ARG A 65 -17.84 -2.53 -12.66
N GLN A 66 -16.76 -2.42 -13.44
CA GLN A 66 -15.79 -3.51 -13.55
C GLN A 66 -14.89 -3.57 -12.30
N PRO A 67 -14.49 -4.77 -11.82
CA PRO A 67 -13.60 -4.90 -10.66
C PRO A 67 -12.29 -4.12 -10.79
N GLY A 68 -11.70 -4.10 -11.98
CA GLY A 68 -10.48 -3.35 -12.26
C GLY A 68 -10.67 -1.83 -12.07
N GLU A 69 -11.82 -1.28 -12.48
CA GLU A 69 -12.11 0.16 -12.31
C GLU A 69 -12.22 0.54 -10.83
N VAL A 70 -12.83 -0.34 -10.02
CA VAL A 70 -12.94 -0.14 -8.57
C VAL A 70 -11.56 -0.21 -7.91
N ALA A 71 -10.77 -1.23 -8.25
CA ALA A 71 -9.42 -1.41 -7.71
C ALA A 71 -8.50 -0.23 -8.07
N SER A 72 -8.50 0.21 -9.33
CA SER A 72 -7.70 1.35 -9.78
C SER A 72 -8.08 2.64 -9.08
N GLN A 73 -9.38 2.93 -8.94
CA GLN A 73 -9.83 4.13 -8.22
C GLN A 73 -9.31 4.16 -6.78
N TYR A 74 -9.48 3.06 -6.03
CA TYR A 74 -9.06 3.04 -4.63
C TYR A 74 -7.53 3.00 -4.49
N HIS A 75 -6.81 2.35 -5.41
CA HIS A 75 -5.36 2.43 -5.45
C HIS A 75 -4.87 3.89 -5.61
N GLU A 76 -5.44 4.64 -6.56
CA GLU A 76 -5.11 6.06 -6.75
C GLU A 76 -5.43 6.90 -5.50
N GLU A 77 -6.60 6.65 -4.88
CA GLU A 77 -6.98 7.29 -3.62
C GLU A 77 -5.97 6.99 -2.49
N PHE A 78 -5.49 5.75 -2.41
CA PHE A 78 -4.53 5.33 -1.39
C PHE A 78 -3.18 6.03 -1.60
N VAL A 79 -2.69 6.08 -2.84
CA VAL A 79 -1.44 6.77 -3.20
C VAL A 79 -1.51 8.26 -2.81
N ASP A 80 -2.60 8.95 -3.15
CA ASP A 80 -2.79 10.36 -2.75
C ASP A 80 -2.85 10.52 -1.22
N ASN A 81 -3.65 9.70 -0.55
CA ASN A 81 -3.80 9.77 0.91
C ASN A 81 -2.48 9.53 1.64
N PHE A 82 -1.70 8.51 1.25
CA PHE A 82 -0.40 8.23 1.87
C PHE A 82 0.62 9.33 1.59
N ALA A 83 0.62 9.91 0.38
CA ALA A 83 1.45 11.06 0.06
C ALA A 83 1.09 12.28 0.94
N ARG A 84 -0.20 12.57 1.10
CA ARG A 84 -0.69 13.71 1.90
C ARG A 84 -0.49 13.54 3.40
N LEU A 85 -0.60 12.30 3.90
CA LEU A 85 -0.26 11.95 5.29
C LEU A 85 1.24 11.94 5.54
N GLY A 86 2.06 12.02 4.48
CA GLY A 86 3.51 12.02 4.57
C GLY A 86 4.09 10.66 4.92
N PHE A 87 3.50 9.55 4.45
CA PHE A 87 4.16 8.25 4.54
C PHE A 87 5.46 8.25 3.71
N SER A 88 6.46 7.52 4.18
CA SER A 88 7.81 7.49 3.62
C SER A 88 8.14 6.18 2.91
N TYR A 89 7.17 5.64 2.17
CA TYR A 89 7.39 4.48 1.32
C TYR A 89 8.49 4.76 0.29
N ASP A 90 9.40 3.81 0.11
CA ASP A 90 10.32 3.80 -1.04
C ASP A 90 9.65 3.19 -2.28
N CYS A 91 8.68 2.30 -2.06
CA CYS A 91 7.83 1.75 -3.11
C CYS A 91 6.43 1.44 -2.56
N TYR A 92 5.40 1.94 -3.24
CA TYR A 92 4.00 1.61 -2.99
C TYR A 92 3.38 1.13 -4.30
N ALA A 93 3.15 -0.18 -4.44
CA ALA A 93 2.76 -0.84 -5.69
C ALA A 93 1.28 -1.27 -5.71
N ALA A 94 0.83 -1.91 -6.78
CA ALA A 94 -0.47 -2.58 -6.87
C ALA A 94 -0.30 -4.05 -7.29
N THR A 95 -1.19 -4.96 -6.87
CA THR A 95 -1.05 -6.38 -7.27
C THR A 95 -1.34 -6.58 -8.76
N THR A 96 -1.90 -5.58 -9.42
CA THR A 96 -2.09 -5.51 -10.87
C THR A 96 -0.86 -5.05 -11.63
N ASP A 97 0.21 -4.60 -10.97
CA ASP A 97 1.43 -4.19 -11.63
C ASP A 97 2.11 -5.39 -12.30
N ALA A 98 2.63 -5.20 -13.51
CA ALA A 98 3.31 -6.26 -14.27
C ALA A 98 4.47 -6.89 -13.47
N SER A 99 5.22 -6.07 -12.74
CA SER A 99 6.33 -6.53 -11.88
C SER A 99 5.90 -7.48 -10.78
N HIS A 100 4.66 -7.37 -10.29
CA HIS A 100 4.09 -8.32 -9.34
C HIS A 100 3.57 -9.57 -10.05
N GLN A 101 2.82 -9.39 -11.14
CA GLN A 101 2.23 -10.49 -11.91
C GLN A 101 3.26 -11.47 -12.48
N GLU A 102 4.45 -11.00 -12.85
CA GLU A 102 5.53 -11.87 -13.34
C GLU A 102 6.13 -12.79 -12.26
N GLN A 103 5.85 -12.52 -10.98
CA GLN A 103 6.44 -13.24 -9.84
C GLN A 103 5.48 -14.21 -9.16
N VAL A 104 4.22 -14.28 -9.61
CA VAL A 104 3.14 -15.07 -9.00
C VAL A 104 2.54 -16.10 -9.95
#